data_AF-A0AAU4C5L3-F1
#
_entry.id   AF-A0AAU4C5L3-F1
#
_cell.length_a   1.000
_cell.length_b   1.000
_cell.length_c   1.000
_cell.angle_alpha   90.00
_cell.angle_beta   90.00
_cell.angle_gamma   90.00
#
_symmetry.space_group_name_H-M   'P 1'
#
loop_
_entity.id
_entity.type
_entity.pdbx_description
1 polymer ?
#
loop_
_entity_poly.entity_id
_entity_poly.type
_entity_poly.pdbx_seq_one_letter_code
_entity_poly.pdbx_strand_id
1 'polypeptide(L)'
;MRRPGPALRVGLLGMAVTLVGYALFAAWLGLHAQRYADARDRATATAVGVVVEDGIGDEDDVRVRWTDSLGGVHVQRFAIYDTDRRPRGADFPVAYDPDDSTPEGFPADGDETAVEDDLISPALLGGLAVVPLTCVWAWRGLRFRLRVRRPGRPTRGRVRFGRRPGAAVRGARTTWLRLTAPDGSGRHWQRVMWHPALERISGEVEVHLHRAGDSSRRPAAVTLPDGTRLVPLGRLREHRPPFLVFDDEEAVRADLRDAFVLPADALARAPRPWWRGAVTAASGTALGALGGLLLTGGALVSTVAVALAAGTLLASVWALSAPQP
;
A
#
# COMPACT_ATOMS: atom_id res chain seq x y z
N MET A 1 12.05 17.91 -22.08
CA MET A 1 11.16 16.88 -21.48
C MET A 1 10.60 17.41 -20.17
N ARG A 2 9.28 17.62 -20.06
CA ARG A 2 8.66 18.20 -18.85
C ARG A 2 8.50 17.13 -17.76
N ARG A 3 9.01 17.48 -16.59
CA ARG A 3 9.04 16.71 -15.33
C ARG A 3 7.61 16.29 -14.91
N PRO A 4 7.37 15.04 -14.47
CA PRO A 4 6.07 14.63 -13.92
C PRO A 4 5.73 15.49 -12.69
N GLY A 5 4.47 15.87 -12.49
CA GLY A 5 4.04 16.74 -11.38
C GLY A 5 4.15 16.11 -9.98
N PRO A 6 4.14 16.92 -8.90
CA PRO A 6 4.43 16.52 -7.52
C PRO A 6 3.54 15.39 -6.97
N ALA A 7 2.22 15.34 -7.21
CA ALA A 7 1.39 14.25 -6.68
C ALA A 7 1.70 12.88 -7.29
N LEU A 8 1.97 12.82 -8.60
CA LEU A 8 2.38 11.57 -9.24
C LEU A 8 3.75 11.13 -8.70
N ARG A 9 4.65 12.08 -8.44
CA ARG A 9 5.95 11.77 -7.80
C ARG A 9 5.79 11.25 -6.39
N VAL A 10 4.93 11.86 -5.57
CA VAL A 10 4.68 11.40 -4.19
C VAL A 10 4.03 10.02 -4.19
N GLY A 11 3.05 9.77 -5.07
CA GLY A 11 2.44 8.45 -5.20
C GLY A 11 3.42 7.38 -5.72
N LEU A 12 4.22 7.71 -6.74
CA LEU A 12 5.25 6.81 -7.26
C LEU A 12 6.40 6.60 -6.27
N LEU A 13 6.78 7.62 -5.51
CA LEU A 13 7.79 7.53 -4.46
C LEU A 13 7.28 6.66 -3.32
N GLY A 14 6.04 6.87 -2.85
CA GLY A 14 5.43 6.01 -1.84
C GLY A 14 5.38 4.56 -2.31
N MET A 15 4.98 4.32 -3.56
CA MET A 15 4.97 2.97 -4.12
C MET A 15 6.37 2.37 -4.27
N ALA A 16 7.35 3.17 -4.70
CA ALA A 16 8.74 2.72 -4.80
C ALA A 16 9.33 2.39 -3.43
N VAL A 17 9.08 3.22 -2.41
CA VAL A 17 9.50 2.98 -1.03
C VAL A 17 8.88 1.68 -0.51
N THR A 18 7.59 1.43 -0.76
CA THR A 18 6.99 0.17 -0.35
C THR A 18 7.58 -1.02 -1.10
N LEU A 19 7.75 -0.93 -2.42
CA LEU A 19 8.31 -2.04 -3.20
C LEU A 19 9.74 -2.36 -2.77
N VAL A 20 10.55 -1.33 -2.51
CA VAL A 20 11.92 -1.49 -2.00
C VAL A 20 11.90 -2.08 -0.59
N GLY A 21 11.07 -1.55 0.31
CA GLY A 21 10.93 -2.05 1.68
C GLY A 21 10.49 -3.52 1.70
N TYR A 22 9.51 -3.87 0.87
CA TYR A 22 9.05 -5.25 0.71
C TYR A 22 10.13 -6.16 0.12
N ALA A 23 10.86 -5.70 -0.91
CA ALA A 23 11.94 -6.48 -1.51
C ALA A 23 13.08 -6.73 -0.51
N LEU A 24 13.47 -5.72 0.26
CA LEU A 24 14.48 -5.86 1.32
C LEU A 24 14.01 -6.82 2.42
N PHE A 25 12.74 -6.72 2.82
CA PHE A 25 12.14 -7.62 3.81
C PHE A 25 12.09 -9.07 3.33
N ALA A 26 11.64 -9.31 2.09
CA ALA A 26 11.61 -10.63 1.49
C ALA A 26 13.03 -11.21 1.30
N ALA A 27 14.01 -10.40 0.91
CA ALA A 27 15.40 -10.81 0.81
C ALA A 27 15.98 -11.17 2.18
N TRP A 28 15.66 -10.40 3.23
CA TRP A 28 16.07 -10.68 4.60
C TRP A 28 15.46 -12.00 5.11
N LEU A 29 14.16 -12.24 4.88
CA LEU A 29 13.49 -13.50 5.22
C LEU A 29 14.10 -14.68 4.45
N GLY A 30 14.31 -14.53 3.14
CA GLY A 30 14.92 -15.58 2.32
C GLY A 30 16.33 -15.95 2.78
N LEU A 31 17.13 -14.95 3.19
CA LEU A 31 18.46 -15.21 3.76
C LEU A 31 18.38 -15.95 5.10
N HIS A 32 17.40 -15.63 5.95
CA HIS A 32 17.21 -16.32 7.23
C HIS A 32 16.69 -17.75 7.02
N ALA A 33 15.72 -17.94 6.14
CA ALA A 33 15.22 -19.27 5.77
C ALA A 33 16.31 -20.15 5.17
N GLN A 34 17.15 -19.58 4.29
CA GLN A 34 18.30 -20.31 3.73
C GLN A 34 19.31 -20.69 4.82
N ARG A 35 19.68 -19.75 5.71
CA ARG A 35 20.60 -20.06 6.81
C ARG A 35 20.05 -21.12 7.75
N TYR A 36 18.76 -21.07 8.02
CA TYR A 36 18.05 -22.06 8.83
C TYR A 36 18.09 -23.43 8.15
N ALA A 37 17.74 -23.52 6.87
CA ALA A 37 17.80 -24.76 6.10
C ALA A 37 19.23 -25.33 6.04
N ASP A 38 20.23 -24.48 5.76
CA ASP A 38 21.64 -24.87 5.72
C ASP A 38 22.11 -25.40 7.07
N ALA A 39 21.69 -24.78 8.19
CA ALA A 39 22.03 -25.24 9.54
C ALA A 39 21.29 -26.54 9.90
N ARG A 40 20.01 -26.66 9.52
CA ARG A 40 19.20 -27.86 9.71
C ARG A 40 19.74 -29.05 8.95
N ASP A 41 20.22 -28.85 7.71
CA ASP A 41 20.81 -29.89 6.87
C ASP A 41 22.14 -30.41 7.44
N ARG A 42 22.91 -29.54 8.12
CA ARG A 42 24.12 -29.94 8.86
C ARG A 42 23.81 -30.63 10.19
N ALA A 43 22.59 -30.49 10.71
CA ALA A 43 22.16 -31.08 11.97
C ALA A 43 21.92 -32.59 11.88
N THR A 44 23.01 -33.34 11.70
CA THR A 44 23.02 -34.79 11.43
C THR A 44 23.01 -35.64 12.70
N ALA A 45 23.39 -35.09 13.85
CA ALA A 45 23.37 -35.79 15.13
C ALA A 45 22.03 -35.55 15.84
N THR A 46 21.60 -36.49 16.68
CA THR A 46 20.38 -36.36 17.48
C THR A 46 20.67 -36.56 18.97
N ALA A 47 19.92 -35.83 19.79
CA ALA A 47 19.92 -35.92 21.25
C ALA A 47 18.48 -35.97 21.76
N VAL A 48 18.28 -36.60 22.92
CA VAL A 48 17.00 -36.54 23.62
C VAL A 48 17.05 -35.36 24.58
N GLY A 49 16.26 -34.34 24.28
CA GLY A 49 15.99 -33.23 25.19
C GLY A 49 14.78 -33.51 26.07
N VAL A 50 14.62 -32.72 27.12
CA VAL A 50 13.46 -32.74 28.00
C VAL A 50 12.82 -31.37 27.98
N VAL A 51 11.50 -31.30 27.79
CA VAL A 51 10.74 -30.05 27.90
C VAL A 51 10.79 -29.57 29.35
N VAL A 52 11.42 -28.43 29.59
CA VAL A 52 11.61 -27.90 30.95
C VAL A 52 10.55 -26.89 31.34
N GLU A 53 9.91 -26.31 30.34
CA GLU A 53 8.89 -25.26 30.47
C GLU A 53 8.06 -25.27 29.18
N ASP A 54 6.75 -25.36 29.33
CA ASP A 54 5.73 -25.29 28.30
C ASP A 54 5.03 -23.91 28.35
N GLY A 55 4.76 -23.30 27.19
CA GLY A 55 4.03 -22.03 27.11
C GLY A 55 4.83 -20.77 27.48
N ILE A 56 6.10 -20.68 27.10
CA ILE A 56 6.87 -19.43 27.29
C ILE A 56 6.60 -18.45 26.16
N GLY A 57 5.74 -17.49 26.42
CA GLY A 57 5.39 -16.44 25.46
C GLY A 57 4.01 -16.69 24.89
N ASP A 58 3.96 -17.39 23.76
CA ASP A 58 2.72 -17.74 23.05
C ASP A 58 2.42 -19.25 23.19
N GLU A 59 1.20 -19.68 22.85
CA GLU A 59 0.69 -21.05 23.04
C GLU A 59 1.43 -22.12 22.21
N ASP A 60 2.44 -21.75 21.41
CA ASP A 60 3.09 -22.60 20.40
C ASP A 60 4.61 -22.78 20.64
N ASP A 61 5.08 -22.60 21.88
CA ASP A 61 6.51 -22.68 22.21
C ASP A 61 6.84 -23.56 23.41
N VAL A 62 7.90 -24.36 23.26
CA VAL A 62 8.50 -25.15 24.34
C VAL A 62 9.95 -24.76 24.55
N ARG A 63 10.39 -24.77 25.80
CA ARG A 63 11.82 -24.67 26.14
C ARG A 63 12.32 -26.05 26.48
N VAL A 64 13.34 -26.50 25.75
CA VAL A 64 13.89 -27.84 25.87
C VAL A 64 15.32 -27.73 26.38
N ARG A 65 15.63 -28.52 27.40
CA ARG A 65 16.99 -28.76 27.86
C ARG A 65 17.51 -30.04 27.25
N TRP A 66 18.65 -29.99 26.57
CA TRP A 66 19.25 -31.14 25.92
C TRP A 66 20.77 -31.15 26.14
N THR A 67 21.40 -32.30 25.94
CA THR A 67 22.86 -32.46 26.11
C THR A 67 23.45 -32.96 24.80
N ASP A 68 24.50 -32.30 24.32
CA ASP A 68 25.21 -32.71 23.11
C ASP A 68 26.12 -33.93 23.36
N SER A 69 26.75 -34.45 22.30
CA SER A 69 27.66 -35.60 22.37
C SER A 69 28.96 -35.34 23.14
N LEU A 70 29.31 -34.07 23.36
CA LEU A 70 30.46 -33.64 24.15
C LEU A 70 30.10 -33.45 25.64
N GLY A 71 28.82 -33.63 26.00
CA GLY A 71 28.31 -33.43 27.36
C GLY A 71 27.93 -31.97 27.68
N GLY A 72 27.92 -31.07 26.69
CA GLY A 72 27.46 -29.70 26.82
C GLY A 72 25.95 -29.63 27.00
N VAL A 73 25.49 -28.92 28.04
CA VAL A 73 24.06 -28.76 28.34
C VAL A 73 23.54 -27.46 27.74
N HIS A 74 22.50 -27.57 26.92
CA HIS A 74 21.87 -26.47 26.21
C HIS A 74 20.43 -26.29 26.66
N VAL A 75 19.95 -25.05 26.63
CA VAL A 75 18.54 -24.72 26.86
C VAL A 75 18.09 -23.79 25.75
N GLN A 76 17.19 -24.27 24.91
CA GLN A 76 16.74 -23.56 23.71
C GLN A 76 15.22 -23.57 23.61
N ARG A 77 14.68 -22.53 22.96
CA ARG A 77 13.25 -22.41 22.63
C ARG A 77 13.01 -23.02 21.26
N PHE A 78 11.96 -23.82 21.14
CA PHE A 78 11.48 -24.41 19.90
C PHE A 78 10.02 -24.01 19.71
N ALA A 79 9.71 -23.47 18.54
CA ALA A 79 8.33 -23.30 18.10
C ALA A 79 7.80 -24.66 17.62
N ILE A 80 6.62 -25.06 18.06
CA ILE A 80 5.96 -26.32 17.71
C ILE A 80 4.47 -26.08 17.47
N TYR A 81 3.83 -26.90 16.63
CA TYR A 81 2.42 -26.68 16.27
C TYR A 81 1.42 -27.09 17.35
N ASP A 82 1.84 -27.91 18.32
CA ASP A 82 0.98 -28.47 19.35
C ASP A 82 1.75 -28.69 20.66
N THR A 83 1.67 -27.73 21.57
CA THR A 83 2.27 -27.85 22.90
C THR A 83 1.61 -28.91 23.77
N ASP A 84 0.33 -29.23 23.55
CA ASP A 84 -0.37 -30.26 24.33
C ASP A 84 0.19 -31.66 24.05
N ARG A 85 0.76 -31.86 22.85
CA ARG A 85 1.49 -33.09 22.48
C ARG A 85 2.82 -33.24 23.23
N ARG A 86 3.39 -32.16 23.77
CA ARG A 86 4.72 -32.13 24.42
C ARG A 86 4.67 -31.38 25.76
N PRO A 87 3.96 -31.93 26.77
CA PRO A 87 3.87 -31.28 28.07
C PRO A 87 5.23 -31.23 28.77
N ARG A 88 5.36 -30.35 29.75
CA ARG A 88 6.57 -30.28 30.59
C ARG A 88 6.98 -31.65 31.13
N GLY A 89 8.28 -31.94 30.99
CA GLY A 89 8.90 -33.21 31.38
C GLY A 89 8.89 -34.27 30.27
N ALA A 90 8.21 -34.03 29.15
CA ALA A 90 8.24 -34.94 28.01
C ALA A 90 9.60 -34.92 27.30
N ASP A 91 9.93 -36.06 26.71
CA ASP A 91 11.08 -36.17 25.82
C ASP A 91 10.81 -35.42 24.51
N PHE A 92 11.81 -34.68 24.07
CA PHE A 92 11.79 -33.88 22.84
C PHE A 92 13.04 -34.19 22.02
N PRO A 93 12.91 -34.79 20.83
CA PRO A 93 14.07 -35.17 20.04
C PRO A 93 14.65 -33.93 19.35
N VAL A 94 15.94 -33.66 19.60
CA VAL A 94 16.67 -32.50 19.08
C VAL A 94 17.73 -32.98 18.09
N ALA A 95 17.73 -32.42 16.89
CA ALA A 95 18.81 -32.58 15.92
C ALA A 95 19.80 -31.42 16.07
N TYR A 96 21.09 -31.66 15.94
CA TYR A 96 22.13 -30.62 16.02
C TYR A 96 23.35 -30.98 15.16
N ASP A 97 24.15 -29.98 14.81
CA ASP A 97 25.44 -30.16 14.13
C ASP A 97 26.52 -30.49 15.17
N PRO A 98 27.08 -31.71 15.18
CA PRO A 98 28.09 -32.09 16.18
C PRO A 98 29.45 -31.40 15.97
N ASP A 99 29.68 -30.84 14.79
CA ASP A 99 30.94 -30.16 14.44
C ASP A 99 30.88 -28.64 14.74
N ASP A 100 29.71 -28.11 15.11
CA ASP A 100 29.55 -26.71 15.49
C ASP A 100 30.05 -26.47 16.92
N SER A 101 30.90 -25.45 17.08
CA SER A 101 31.40 -24.99 18.39
C SER A 101 30.31 -24.40 19.30
N THR A 102 29.19 -23.98 18.72
CA THR A 102 28.01 -23.46 19.43
C THR A 102 26.77 -24.13 18.86
N PRO A 103 26.53 -25.41 19.19
CA PRO A 103 25.55 -26.21 18.47
C PRO A 103 24.14 -25.67 18.70
N GLU A 104 23.49 -25.29 17.61
CA GLU A 104 22.08 -24.92 17.59
C GLU A 104 21.24 -26.19 17.42
N GLY A 105 20.21 -26.35 18.27
CA GLY A 105 19.28 -27.45 18.19
C GLY A 105 18.11 -27.14 17.24
N PHE A 106 17.61 -28.18 16.59
CA PHE A 106 16.42 -28.16 15.72
C PHE A 106 15.47 -29.29 16.12
N PRO A 107 14.14 -29.18 15.88
CA PRO A 107 13.23 -30.31 16.05
C PRO A 107 13.67 -31.46 15.13
N ALA A 108 13.95 -32.64 15.69
CA ALA A 108 14.30 -33.81 14.89
C ALA A 108 13.06 -34.45 14.22
N ASP A 109 11.87 -34.14 14.74
CA ASP A 109 10.59 -34.54 14.17
C ASP A 109 10.33 -33.72 12.89
N GLY A 110 10.14 -34.40 11.76
CA GLY A 110 9.94 -33.77 10.46
C GLY A 110 8.57 -33.09 10.31
N ASP A 111 7.62 -33.42 11.20
CA ASP A 111 6.30 -32.79 11.25
C ASP A 111 6.33 -31.42 11.97
N GLU A 112 7.43 -31.09 12.67
CA GLU A 112 7.59 -29.83 13.42
C GLU A 112 8.34 -28.78 12.58
N THR A 113 7.63 -28.15 11.65
CA THR A 113 8.15 -27.12 10.72
C THR A 113 7.81 -25.68 11.10
N ALA A 114 7.32 -25.42 12.32
CA ALA A 114 6.77 -24.13 12.72
C ALA A 114 7.70 -22.94 12.43
N VAL A 115 9.01 -23.07 12.69
CA VAL A 115 10.00 -22.02 12.43
C VAL A 115 10.17 -21.73 10.92
N GLU A 116 10.10 -22.75 10.07
CA GLU A 116 10.21 -22.58 8.63
C GLU A 116 8.95 -21.91 8.06
N ASP A 117 7.77 -22.33 8.52
CA ASP A 117 6.49 -21.77 8.09
C ASP A 117 6.30 -20.33 8.55
N ASP A 118 6.83 -19.96 9.72
CA ASP A 118 6.87 -18.58 10.22
C ASP A 118 7.74 -17.64 9.38
N LEU A 119 8.75 -18.18 8.68
CA LEU A 119 9.60 -17.40 7.77
C LEU A 119 8.96 -17.27 6.38
N ILE A 120 8.26 -18.29 5.92
CA ILE A 120 7.67 -18.35 4.57
C ILE A 120 6.33 -17.62 4.51
N SER A 121 5.47 -17.81 5.51
CA SER A 121 4.08 -17.31 5.50
C SER A 121 3.96 -15.78 5.35
N PRO A 122 4.76 -14.94 6.06
CA PRO A 122 4.71 -13.49 5.90
C PRO A 122 5.15 -13.03 4.50
N ALA A 123 6.13 -13.71 3.90
CA ALA A 123 6.57 -13.43 2.54
C ALA A 123 5.48 -13.77 1.51
N LEU A 124 4.80 -14.91 1.66
CA LEU A 124 3.68 -15.28 0.78
C LEU A 124 2.51 -14.30 0.91
N LEU A 125 2.09 -13.99 2.13
CA LEU A 125 0.98 -13.05 2.40
C LEU A 125 1.29 -11.64 1.87
N GLY A 126 2.50 -11.15 2.13
CA GLY A 126 2.95 -9.86 1.61
C GLY A 126 3.00 -9.84 0.08
N GLY A 127 3.47 -10.92 -0.55
CA GLY A 127 3.50 -11.07 -2.00
C GLY A 127 2.11 -11.05 -2.61
N LEU A 128 1.16 -11.74 -1.97
CA LEU A 128 -0.23 -11.81 -2.39
C LEU A 128 -0.94 -10.45 -2.31
N ALA A 129 -0.48 -9.52 -1.46
CA ALA A 129 -0.99 -8.14 -1.42
C ALA A 129 -0.26 -7.21 -2.42
N VAL A 130 1.07 -7.29 -2.50
CA VAL A 130 1.91 -6.39 -3.31
C VAL A 130 1.72 -6.64 -4.81
N VAL A 131 1.61 -7.90 -5.23
CA VAL A 131 1.49 -8.27 -6.65
C VAL A 131 0.20 -7.72 -7.27
N PRO A 132 -1.01 -7.96 -6.73
CA PRO A 132 -2.24 -7.41 -7.30
C PRO A 132 -2.23 -5.88 -7.34
N LEU A 133 -1.72 -5.23 -6.29
CA LEU A 133 -1.64 -3.78 -6.21
C LEU A 133 -0.72 -3.24 -7.33
N THR A 134 0.44 -3.86 -7.52
CA THR A 134 1.39 -3.52 -8.58
C THR A 134 0.81 -3.74 -9.96
N CYS A 135 0.16 -4.89 -10.18
CA CYS A 135 -0.55 -5.21 -11.42
C CYS A 135 -1.62 -4.17 -11.76
N VAL A 136 -2.42 -3.74 -10.77
CA VAL A 136 -3.45 -2.71 -10.97
C VAL A 136 -2.84 -1.38 -11.43
N TRP A 137 -1.74 -0.94 -10.79
CA TRP A 137 -1.07 0.30 -11.17
C TRP A 137 -0.35 0.20 -12.51
N ALA A 138 0.36 -0.90 -12.77
CA ALA A 138 1.02 -1.17 -14.05
C ALA A 138 0.00 -1.17 -15.20
N TRP A 139 -1.10 -1.90 -15.02
CA TRP A 139 -2.20 -1.94 -15.98
C TRP A 139 -2.83 -0.58 -16.22
N ARG A 140 -3.03 0.21 -15.16
CA ARG A 140 -3.55 1.57 -15.27
C ARG A 140 -2.59 2.50 -16.01
N GLY A 141 -1.30 2.44 -15.69
CA GLY A 141 -0.24 3.19 -16.35
C GLY A 141 -0.13 2.82 -17.83
N LEU A 142 -0.18 1.53 -18.15
CA LEU A 142 -0.20 1.02 -19.52
C LEU A 142 -1.42 1.53 -20.29
N ARG A 143 -2.64 1.36 -19.74
CA ARG A 143 -3.87 1.88 -20.34
C ARG A 143 -3.83 3.38 -20.57
N PHE A 144 -3.26 4.14 -19.62
CA PHE A 144 -3.07 5.57 -19.78
C PHE A 144 -2.11 5.90 -20.92
N ARG A 145 -0.93 5.26 -20.98
CA ARG A 145 0.04 5.44 -22.06
C ARG A 145 -0.56 5.12 -23.43
N LEU A 146 -1.27 4.00 -23.55
CA LEU A 146 -1.94 3.59 -24.79
C LEU A 146 -3.02 4.58 -25.23
N ARG A 147 -3.71 5.23 -24.29
CA ARG A 147 -4.73 6.24 -24.62
C ARG A 147 -4.13 7.55 -25.07
N VAL A 148 -3.10 8.03 -24.39
CA VAL A 148 -2.47 9.30 -24.73
C VAL A 148 -1.78 9.26 -26.11
N ARG A 149 -1.40 8.06 -26.59
CA ARG A 149 -0.90 7.88 -27.96
C ARG A 149 -1.95 8.09 -29.06
N ARG A 150 -3.25 8.11 -28.71
CA ARG A 150 -4.30 8.33 -29.70
C ARG A 150 -4.38 9.80 -30.09
N PRO A 151 -4.84 10.14 -31.30
CA PRO A 151 -5.09 11.52 -31.69
C PRO A 151 -6.02 12.21 -30.68
N GLY A 152 -5.61 13.38 -30.19
CA GLY A 152 -6.44 14.20 -29.32
C GLY A 152 -7.40 15.05 -30.14
N ARG A 153 -8.67 15.12 -29.73
CA ARG A 153 -9.63 16.06 -30.32
C ARG A 153 -9.70 17.32 -29.46
N PRO A 154 -9.71 18.53 -30.05
CA PRO A 154 -9.91 19.75 -29.27
C PRO A 154 -11.27 19.70 -28.58
N THR A 155 -11.32 20.15 -27.34
CA THR A 155 -12.50 20.11 -26.47
C THR A 155 -12.32 21.22 -25.45
N ARG A 156 -13.39 21.81 -24.95
CA ARG A 156 -13.30 22.79 -23.87
C ARG A 156 -13.50 22.09 -22.52
N GLY A 157 -12.58 22.29 -21.60
CA GLY A 157 -12.60 21.73 -20.26
C GLY A 157 -12.83 22.79 -19.21
N ARG A 158 -13.70 22.51 -18.23
CA ARG A 158 -13.83 23.29 -17.00
C ARG A 158 -13.59 22.38 -15.80
N VAL A 159 -12.68 22.79 -14.92
CA VAL A 159 -12.38 22.05 -13.69
C VAL A 159 -13.53 22.25 -12.70
N ARG A 160 -13.97 21.16 -12.06
CA ARG A 160 -15.00 21.15 -11.02
C ARG A 160 -14.55 20.24 -9.88
N PHE A 161 -14.83 20.65 -8.65
CA PHE A 161 -14.54 19.85 -7.46
C PHE A 161 -15.83 19.30 -6.90
N GLY A 162 -15.93 17.97 -6.83
CA GLY A 162 -17.13 17.27 -6.37
C GLY A 162 -16.94 16.73 -4.95
N ARG A 163 -17.87 17.01 -4.05
CA ARG A 163 -17.94 16.43 -2.70
C ARG A 163 -19.19 15.55 -2.58
N ARG A 164 -19.06 14.41 -1.90
CA ARG A 164 -20.20 13.56 -1.55
C ARG A 164 -20.75 14.00 -0.18
N PRO A 165 -22.01 14.45 -0.07
CA PRO A 165 -22.62 14.76 1.22
C PRO A 165 -22.78 13.48 2.06
N GLY A 166 -22.64 13.60 3.39
CA GLY A 166 -22.88 12.50 4.34
C GLY A 166 -21.77 11.44 4.49
N ALA A 167 -20.67 11.52 3.74
CA ALA A 167 -19.57 10.57 3.88
C ALA A 167 -18.58 11.00 4.97
N ALA A 168 -18.77 10.54 6.21
CA ALA A 168 -17.89 10.84 7.35
C ALA A 168 -16.42 10.43 7.11
N VAL A 169 -16.19 9.32 6.40
CA VAL A 169 -14.84 8.75 6.13
C VAL A 169 -14.42 8.91 4.65
N ARG A 170 -15.34 9.28 3.75
CA ARG A 170 -15.09 9.44 2.29
C ARG A 170 -15.49 10.83 1.75
N GLY A 171 -15.45 11.85 2.60
CA GLY A 171 -15.70 13.26 2.25
C GLY A 171 -14.59 13.90 1.40
N ALA A 172 -13.77 13.09 0.73
CA ALA A 172 -12.72 13.52 -0.19
C ALA A 172 -13.32 14.36 -1.33
N ARG A 173 -12.91 15.63 -1.43
CA ARG A 173 -13.13 16.41 -2.66
C ARG A 173 -12.48 15.65 -3.81
N THR A 174 -13.25 15.39 -4.86
CA THR A 174 -12.80 14.68 -6.05
C THR A 174 -12.67 15.67 -7.20
N THR A 175 -11.64 15.51 -8.03
CA THR A 175 -11.42 16.39 -9.17
C THR A 175 -12.12 15.87 -10.41
N TRP A 176 -12.93 16.71 -11.04
CA TRP A 176 -13.68 16.41 -12.25
C TRP A 176 -13.41 17.45 -13.32
N LEU A 177 -13.47 17.00 -14.57
CA LEU A 177 -13.49 17.85 -15.74
C LEU A 177 -14.87 17.76 -16.38
N ARG A 178 -15.51 18.92 -16.53
CA ARG A 178 -16.64 19.09 -17.44
C ARG A 178 -16.08 19.42 -18.81
N LEU A 179 -16.29 18.53 -19.76
CA LEU A 179 -15.78 18.60 -21.12
C LEU A 179 -16.94 18.91 -22.07
N THR A 180 -16.79 19.92 -22.90
CA THR A 180 -17.78 20.36 -23.90
C THR A 180 -17.11 20.33 -25.27
N ALA A 181 -17.75 19.75 -26.28
CA ALA A 181 -17.17 19.75 -27.63
C ALA A 181 -17.09 21.19 -28.20
N PRO A 182 -16.23 21.45 -29.20
CA PRO A 182 -15.99 22.80 -29.72
C PRO A 182 -17.23 23.48 -30.31
N ASP A 183 -18.14 22.68 -30.86
CA ASP A 183 -19.45 23.06 -31.41
C ASP A 183 -20.52 23.28 -30.31
N GLY A 184 -20.16 23.12 -29.05
CA GLY A 184 -21.08 23.19 -27.91
C GLY A 184 -21.94 21.94 -27.73
N SER A 185 -21.82 20.94 -28.62
CA SER A 185 -22.56 19.69 -28.51
C SER A 185 -21.91 18.78 -27.46
N GLY A 186 -22.69 17.85 -26.88
CA GLY A 186 -22.17 16.78 -26.02
C GLY A 186 -21.38 17.23 -24.79
N ARG A 187 -22.04 17.33 -23.63
CA ARG A 187 -21.34 17.52 -22.35
C ARG A 187 -20.90 16.18 -21.79
N HIS A 188 -19.65 16.13 -21.34
CA HIS A 188 -19.10 14.95 -20.71
C HIS A 188 -18.42 15.30 -19.38
N TRP A 189 -18.38 14.34 -18.47
CA TRP A 189 -17.77 14.42 -17.16
C TRP A 189 -16.73 13.31 -17.05
N GLN A 190 -15.48 13.71 -16.81
CA GLN A 190 -14.37 12.78 -16.55
C GLN A 190 -13.80 13.10 -15.19
N ARG A 191 -13.83 12.13 -14.28
CA ARG A 191 -13.06 12.22 -13.04
C ARG A 191 -11.59 12.04 -13.38
N VAL A 192 -10.72 12.86 -12.81
CA VAL A 192 -9.27 12.80 -13.04
C VAL A 192 -8.52 12.80 -11.73
N MET A 193 -7.36 12.17 -11.72
CA MET A 193 -6.42 12.29 -10.61
C MET A 193 -6.02 13.75 -10.48
N TRP A 194 -5.97 14.25 -9.24
CA TRP A 194 -5.57 15.64 -9.00
C TRP A 194 -4.17 15.89 -9.57
N HIS A 195 -3.97 17.09 -10.12
CA HIS A 195 -2.70 17.56 -10.64
C HIS A 195 -2.60 19.07 -10.40
N PRO A 196 -1.45 19.62 -9.97
CA PRO A 196 -1.34 21.05 -9.63
C PRO A 196 -1.56 21.98 -10.83
N ALA A 197 -1.34 21.51 -12.05
CA ALA A 197 -1.68 22.27 -13.26
C ALA A 197 -3.18 22.64 -13.33
N LEU A 198 -4.06 21.87 -12.67
CA LEU A 198 -5.49 22.16 -12.60
C LEU A 198 -5.81 23.38 -11.74
N GLU A 199 -4.92 23.76 -10.82
CA GLU A 199 -5.11 24.92 -9.95
C GLU A 199 -4.85 26.24 -10.68
N ARG A 200 -4.08 26.18 -11.77
CA ARG A 200 -3.78 27.35 -12.60
C ARG A 200 -4.93 27.68 -13.57
N ILE A 201 -5.86 26.75 -13.75
CA ILE A 201 -6.97 26.90 -14.68
C ILE A 201 -8.12 27.60 -13.97
N SER A 202 -8.34 28.86 -14.35
CA SER A 202 -9.55 29.62 -14.01
C SER A 202 -10.50 29.60 -15.21
N GLY A 203 -11.70 29.04 -15.04
CA GLY A 203 -12.73 29.03 -16.08
C GLY A 203 -12.61 27.88 -17.07
N GLU A 204 -13.00 28.16 -18.32
CA GLU A 204 -12.98 27.20 -19.42
C GLU A 204 -11.66 27.29 -20.18
N VAL A 205 -11.05 26.14 -20.47
CA VAL A 205 -9.75 26.05 -21.14
C VAL A 205 -9.82 25.04 -22.28
N GLU A 206 -9.15 25.30 -23.39
CA GLU A 206 -9.01 24.31 -24.46
C GLU A 206 -8.14 23.14 -24.00
N VAL A 207 -8.61 21.92 -24.23
CA VAL A 207 -7.92 20.69 -23.88
C VAL A 207 -8.02 19.69 -25.03
N HIS A 208 -7.07 18.78 -25.10
CA HIS A 208 -7.14 17.66 -26.03
C HIS A 208 -7.69 16.42 -25.33
N LEU A 209 -8.82 15.92 -25.84
CA LEU A 209 -9.44 14.69 -25.38
C LEU A 209 -8.95 13.50 -26.21
N HIS A 210 -8.25 12.58 -25.57
CA HIS A 210 -7.77 11.34 -26.17
C HIS A 210 -8.74 10.20 -25.82
N ARG A 211 -9.70 9.93 -26.72
CA ARG A 211 -10.74 8.91 -26.53
C ARG A 211 -10.59 7.71 -27.47
N ALA A 212 -11.16 6.59 -27.05
CA ALA A 212 -11.13 5.34 -27.80
C ALA A 212 -12.47 5.09 -28.50
N GLY A 213 -12.60 5.56 -29.74
CA GLY A 213 -13.86 5.50 -30.49
C GLY A 213 -14.92 6.46 -29.94
N ASP A 214 -16.16 6.30 -30.38
CA ASP A 214 -17.26 7.17 -29.98
C ASP A 214 -17.95 6.77 -28.66
N SER A 215 -17.64 5.59 -28.13
CA SER A 215 -18.29 5.09 -26.93
C SER A 215 -17.91 5.89 -25.68
N SER A 216 -18.91 6.55 -25.08
CA SER A 216 -18.81 7.27 -23.81
C SER A 216 -18.48 6.36 -22.62
N ARG A 217 -18.56 5.03 -22.75
CA ARG A 217 -18.32 4.09 -21.65
C ARG A 217 -16.84 3.88 -21.32
N ARG A 218 -15.91 4.34 -22.17
CA ARG A 218 -14.46 4.16 -21.96
C ARG A 218 -13.86 5.42 -21.30
N PRO A 219 -12.93 5.27 -20.33
CA PRO A 219 -12.20 6.42 -19.81
C PRO A 219 -11.40 7.10 -20.92
N ALA A 220 -11.34 8.44 -20.87
CA ALA A 220 -10.58 9.24 -21.83
C ALA A 220 -9.45 9.99 -21.11
N ALA A 221 -8.27 10.06 -21.72
CA ALA A 221 -7.18 10.87 -21.18
C ALA A 221 -7.33 12.31 -21.67
N VAL A 222 -7.01 13.28 -20.82
CA VAL A 222 -7.10 14.71 -21.16
C VAL A 222 -5.71 15.31 -21.10
N THR A 223 -5.34 16.05 -22.14
CA THR A 223 -4.09 16.82 -22.19
C THR A 223 -4.43 18.31 -22.12
N LEU A 224 -3.83 19.00 -21.16
CA LEU A 224 -3.96 20.45 -20.96
C LEU A 224 -3.09 21.21 -21.99
N PRO A 225 -3.29 22.54 -22.18
CA PRO A 225 -2.50 23.35 -23.13
C PRO A 225 -0.99 23.32 -22.86
N ASP A 226 -0.60 23.18 -21.60
CA ASP A 226 0.80 23.06 -21.19
C ASP A 226 1.41 21.67 -21.47
N GLY A 227 0.67 20.79 -22.14
CA GLY A 227 1.05 19.41 -22.42
C GLY A 227 0.90 18.45 -21.24
N THR A 228 0.41 18.93 -20.09
CA THR A 228 0.15 18.08 -18.93
C THR A 228 -0.94 17.07 -19.25
N ARG A 229 -0.66 15.78 -19.02
CA ARG A 229 -1.60 14.67 -19.27
C ARG A 229 -2.23 14.21 -17.96
N LEU A 230 -3.55 14.26 -17.89
CA LEU A 230 -4.32 13.95 -16.70
C LEU A 230 -4.76 12.47 -16.72
N VAL A 231 -4.51 11.78 -15.60
CA VAL A 231 -4.84 10.36 -15.45
C VAL A 231 -6.34 10.22 -15.17
N PRO A 232 -7.14 9.58 -16.04
CA PRO A 232 -8.57 9.43 -15.81
C PRO A 232 -8.87 8.43 -14.70
N LEU A 233 -9.95 8.68 -13.96
CA LEU A 233 -10.49 7.82 -12.90
C LEU A 233 -11.89 7.32 -13.27
N GLY A 234 -11.94 6.17 -13.95
CA GLY A 234 -13.20 5.58 -14.40
C GLY A 234 -13.71 6.16 -15.71
N ARG A 235 -14.87 5.71 -16.14
CA ARG A 235 -15.46 6.03 -17.45
C ARG A 235 -15.77 7.52 -17.63
N LEU A 236 -15.70 7.98 -18.88
CA LEU A 236 -16.33 9.21 -19.31
C LEU A 236 -17.85 9.09 -19.07
N ARG A 237 -18.53 10.19 -18.75
CA ARG A 237 -19.96 10.19 -18.46
C ARG A 237 -20.63 11.30 -19.21
N GLU A 238 -21.78 11.04 -19.82
CA GLU A 238 -22.57 12.10 -20.48
C GLU A 238 -23.29 12.99 -19.44
N HIS A 239 -23.65 12.40 -18.30
CA HIS A 239 -24.44 13.06 -17.28
C HIS A 239 -23.60 13.46 -16.06
N ARG A 240 -24.02 14.56 -15.40
CA ARG A 240 -23.49 14.98 -14.11
C ARG A 240 -23.66 13.83 -13.10
N PRO A 241 -22.62 13.48 -12.31
CA PRO A 241 -22.75 12.46 -11.27
C PRO A 241 -23.84 12.82 -10.25
N PRO A 242 -24.86 11.96 -10.00
CA PRO A 242 -26.06 12.33 -9.25
C PRO A 242 -25.84 12.52 -7.73
N PHE A 243 -24.74 12.00 -7.17
CA PHE A 243 -24.44 12.05 -5.74
C PHE A 243 -23.29 13.00 -5.38
N LEU A 244 -22.95 13.94 -6.28
CA LEU A 244 -21.89 14.90 -6.06
C LEU A 244 -22.44 16.33 -6.09
N VAL A 245 -22.21 17.03 -4.99
CA VAL A 245 -22.31 18.49 -4.93
C VAL A 245 -21.01 19.02 -5.51
N PHE A 246 -21.12 19.77 -6.60
CA PHE A 246 -19.97 20.43 -7.19
C PHE A 246 -19.90 21.83 -6.62
N ASP A 247 -18.69 22.27 -6.26
CA ASP A 247 -18.47 23.66 -5.90
C ASP A 247 -18.77 24.51 -7.15
N ASP A 248 -19.76 25.41 -7.04
CA ASP A 248 -20.13 26.31 -8.13
C ASP A 248 -19.06 27.40 -8.36
N GLU A 249 -18.14 27.56 -7.40
CA GLU A 249 -17.03 28.51 -7.39
C GLU A 249 -16.38 28.63 -8.77
N GLU A 250 -16.75 29.69 -9.50
CA GLU A 250 -15.78 30.39 -10.31
C GLU A 250 -14.61 30.69 -9.40
N ALA A 251 -13.42 30.28 -9.82
CA ALA A 251 -12.19 30.72 -9.20
C ALA A 251 -12.10 32.24 -9.39
N VAL A 252 -12.84 33.00 -8.59
CA VAL A 252 -12.47 34.35 -8.21
C VAL A 252 -11.14 34.16 -7.52
N ARG A 253 -10.06 34.37 -8.29
CA ARG A 253 -8.78 34.69 -7.69
C ARG A 253 -9.09 35.87 -6.77
N ALA A 254 -8.92 35.69 -5.47
CA ALA A 254 -8.66 36.86 -4.65
C ALA A 254 -7.41 37.47 -5.28
N ASP A 255 -7.58 38.58 -5.99
CA ASP A 255 -6.45 39.39 -6.40
C ASP A 255 -5.67 39.72 -5.12
N LEU A 256 -4.35 39.90 -5.19
CA LEU A 256 -3.59 40.34 -4.00
C LEU A 256 -4.12 41.67 -3.46
N ARG A 257 -4.84 42.44 -4.29
CA ARG A 257 -5.60 43.63 -3.90
C ARG A 257 -6.86 43.33 -3.07
N ASP A 258 -7.50 42.18 -3.26
CA ASP A 258 -8.67 41.74 -2.50
C ASP A 258 -8.30 41.04 -1.18
N ALA A 259 -7.03 40.66 -0.99
CA ALA A 259 -6.54 40.09 0.27
C ALA A 259 -6.53 41.11 1.43
N PHE A 260 -6.60 42.42 1.11
CA PHE A 260 -6.65 43.50 2.11
C PHE A 260 -8.08 43.98 2.41
N VAL A 261 -9.10 43.45 1.74
CA VAL A 261 -10.52 43.71 2.00
C VAL A 261 -11.24 42.38 2.29
N LEU A 262 -10.67 41.61 3.22
CA LEU A 262 -11.37 40.49 3.83
C LEU A 262 -12.06 41.04 5.10
N PRO A 263 -13.40 40.93 5.25
CA PRO A 263 -14.07 41.15 6.53
C PRO A 263 -13.36 40.33 7.61
N ALA A 264 -13.37 40.79 8.87
CA ALA A 264 -12.68 40.13 10.00
C ALA A 264 -13.06 38.63 10.18
N ASP A 265 -14.15 38.22 9.54
CA ASP A 265 -14.79 36.92 9.56
C ASP A 265 -14.54 36.08 8.29
N ALA A 266 -13.81 36.61 7.30
CA ALA A 266 -13.42 35.85 6.13
C ALA A 266 -12.19 34.97 6.44
N LEU A 267 -12.49 33.74 6.87
CA LEU A 267 -11.52 32.68 7.08
C LEU A 267 -10.62 32.54 5.85
N ALA A 268 -9.35 32.93 6.01
CA ALA A 268 -8.29 32.63 5.06
C ALA A 268 -8.41 31.16 4.64
N ARG A 269 -8.46 30.90 3.32
CA ARG A 269 -8.53 29.52 2.79
C ARG A 269 -7.35 28.74 3.38
N ALA A 270 -7.66 27.88 4.35
CA ALA A 270 -6.66 27.04 4.98
C ALA A 270 -5.90 26.28 3.89
N PRO A 271 -4.55 26.25 3.91
CA PRO A 271 -3.78 25.39 3.02
C PRO A 271 -4.31 23.96 3.16
N ARG A 272 -4.79 23.38 2.06
CA ARG A 272 -5.49 22.09 2.02
C ARG A 272 -4.58 20.98 1.46
N PRO A 273 -4.89 19.70 1.79
CA PRO A 273 -4.16 18.85 2.74
C PRO A 273 -3.33 17.65 2.21
N TRP A 274 -2.03 17.84 1.89
CA TRP A 274 -1.09 16.71 1.76
C TRP A 274 -1.05 15.82 3.03
N TRP A 275 -1.34 16.42 4.19
CA TRP A 275 -1.44 15.73 5.48
C TRP A 275 -2.54 14.65 5.52
N ARG A 276 -3.60 14.72 4.70
CA ARG A 276 -4.62 13.66 4.67
C ARG A 276 -4.11 12.36 4.07
N GLY A 277 -3.20 12.46 3.09
CA GLY A 277 -2.50 11.30 2.57
C GLY A 277 -1.61 10.69 3.65
N ALA A 278 -0.87 11.53 4.38
CA ALA A 278 -0.03 11.11 5.51
C ALA A 278 -0.87 10.48 6.64
N VAL A 279 -2.02 11.07 7.01
CA VAL A 279 -2.94 10.50 8.00
C VAL A 279 -3.51 9.18 7.53
N THR A 280 -3.86 9.02 6.25
CA THR A 280 -4.36 7.74 5.75
C THR A 280 -3.28 6.66 5.78
N ALA A 281 -2.03 7.02 5.45
CA ALA A 281 -0.88 6.12 5.58
C ALA A 281 -0.62 5.77 7.05
N ALA A 282 -0.66 6.74 7.96
CA ALA A 282 -0.46 6.55 9.39
C ALA A 282 -1.57 5.69 10.02
N SER A 283 -2.83 5.95 9.69
CA SER A 283 -3.97 5.11 10.11
C SER A 283 -3.82 3.69 9.58
N GLY A 284 -3.38 3.52 8.34
CA GLY A 284 -3.12 2.18 7.82
C GLY A 284 -1.95 1.48 8.49
N THR A 285 -0.90 2.21 8.81
CA THR A 285 0.25 1.68 9.56
C THR A 285 -0.18 1.25 10.96
N ALA A 286 -0.98 2.06 11.66
CA ALA A 286 -1.51 1.74 12.98
C ALA A 286 -2.46 0.52 12.95
N LEU A 287 -3.38 0.47 11.98
CA LEU A 287 -4.26 -0.69 11.80
C LEU A 287 -3.49 -1.96 11.45
N GLY A 288 -2.45 -1.85 10.62
CA GLY A 288 -1.60 -2.99 10.29
C GLY A 288 -0.71 -3.42 11.45
N ALA A 289 -0.22 -2.49 12.27
CA ALA A 289 0.51 -2.84 13.48
C ALA A 289 -0.39 -3.57 14.49
N LEU A 290 -1.61 -3.07 14.73
CA LEU A 290 -2.59 -3.74 15.59
C LEU A 290 -2.97 -5.13 15.04
N GLY A 291 -3.26 -5.21 13.74
CA GLY A 291 -3.57 -6.48 13.09
C GLY A 291 -2.39 -7.46 13.13
N GLY A 292 -1.17 -6.96 12.92
CA GLY A 292 0.06 -7.74 13.01
C GLY A 292 0.26 -8.32 14.40
N LEU A 293 0.17 -7.49 15.45
CA LEU A 293 0.28 -7.94 16.84
C LEU A 293 -0.72 -9.06 17.16
N LEU A 294 -1.97 -8.93 16.69
CA LEU A 294 -3.03 -9.92 16.92
C LEU A 294 -2.86 -11.20 16.10
N LEU A 295 -2.31 -11.11 14.88
CA LEU A 295 -2.19 -12.26 13.97
C LEU A 295 -0.89 -13.04 14.13
N THR A 296 0.15 -12.44 14.73
CA THR A 296 1.50 -12.99 14.70
C THR A 296 2.09 -13.21 16.09
N GLY A 297 1.26 -13.35 17.13
CA GLY A 297 1.74 -13.51 18.52
C GLY A 297 2.64 -12.37 19.01
N GLY A 298 2.52 -11.18 18.43
CA GLY A 298 3.44 -10.08 18.74
C GLY A 298 4.86 -10.21 18.16
N ALA A 299 5.13 -11.16 17.26
CA ALA A 299 6.38 -11.22 16.50
C ALA A 299 6.65 -9.88 15.80
N LEU A 300 7.70 -9.19 16.24
CA LEU A 300 8.02 -7.81 15.83
C LEU A 300 8.19 -7.69 14.31
N VAL A 301 8.86 -8.66 13.70
CA VAL A 301 9.15 -8.72 12.27
C VAL A 301 7.87 -8.78 11.45
N SER A 302 6.98 -9.72 11.78
CA SER A 302 5.70 -9.91 11.11
C SER A 302 4.76 -8.72 11.35
N THR A 303 4.76 -8.17 12.55
CA THR A 303 4.01 -6.95 12.89
C THR A 303 4.42 -5.75 12.04
N VAL A 304 5.73 -5.51 11.91
CA VAL A 304 6.27 -4.42 11.07
C VAL A 304 5.89 -4.62 9.60
N ALA A 305 5.96 -5.85 9.09
CA ALA A 305 5.58 -6.16 7.73
C ALA A 305 4.09 -5.86 7.44
N VAL A 306 3.20 -6.30 8.34
CA VAL A 306 1.75 -6.05 8.22
C VAL A 306 1.45 -4.55 8.34
N ALA A 307 2.13 -3.82 9.24
CA ALA A 307 2.00 -2.37 9.37
C ALA A 307 2.37 -1.63 8.08
N LEU A 308 3.53 -1.94 7.49
CA LEU A 308 3.98 -1.32 6.24
C LEU A 308 3.06 -1.67 5.06
N ALA A 309 2.60 -2.92 4.99
CA ALA A 309 1.67 -3.36 3.96
C ALA A 309 0.32 -2.63 4.05
N ALA A 310 -0.27 -2.55 5.24
CA ALA A 310 -1.54 -1.87 5.45
C ALA A 310 -1.44 -0.35 5.24
N GLY A 311 -0.37 0.28 5.72
CA GLY A 311 -0.06 1.69 5.47
C GLY A 311 0.02 1.99 3.97
N THR A 312 0.73 1.14 3.22
CA THR A 312 0.83 1.28 1.76
C THR A 312 -0.50 1.03 1.07
N LEU A 313 -1.23 -0.01 1.46
CA LEU A 313 -2.51 -0.36 0.87
C LEU A 313 -3.49 0.81 1.02
N LEU A 314 -3.60 1.37 2.23
CA LEU A 314 -4.49 2.49 2.50
C LEU A 314 -4.05 3.78 1.82
N ALA A 315 -2.74 4.07 1.80
CA ALA A 315 -2.21 5.20 1.02
C ALA A 315 -2.48 5.03 -0.49
N SER A 316 -2.37 3.81 -1.00
CA SER A 316 -2.64 3.48 -2.41
C SER A 316 -4.13 3.56 -2.73
N VAL A 317 -5.01 3.06 -1.87
CA VAL A 317 -6.46 3.19 -1.98
C VAL A 317 -6.86 4.68 -1.93
N TRP A 318 -6.24 5.44 -1.03
CA TRP A 318 -6.42 6.89 -0.96
C TRP A 318 -6.00 7.55 -2.28
N ALA A 319 -4.79 7.29 -2.78
CA ALA A 319 -4.31 7.83 -4.05
C ALA A 319 -5.20 7.41 -5.25
N LEU A 320 -5.68 6.16 -5.26
CA LEU A 320 -6.60 5.63 -6.28
C LEU A 320 -7.98 6.28 -6.20
N SER A 321 -8.40 6.69 -5.00
CA SER A 321 -9.61 7.47 -4.79
C SER A 321 -9.44 8.95 -5.15
N ALA A 322 -8.21 9.40 -5.47
CA ALA A 322 -7.86 10.78 -5.85
C ALA A 322 -8.63 11.88 -5.10
N PRO A 323 -8.58 11.87 -3.77
CA PRO A 323 -8.90 13.05 -2.99
C PRO A 323 -7.99 14.18 -3.47
N GLN A 324 -8.53 15.40 -3.52
CA GLN A 324 -7.67 16.57 -3.53
C GLN A 324 -6.78 16.51 -2.28
N PRO A 325 -5.45 16.58 -2.45
CA PRO A 325 -4.55 16.87 -1.36
C PRO A 325 -4.63 18.36 -1.03
#